data_AF-A0A959B1V5-F1
#
_entry.id   AF-A0A959B1V5-F1
#
_cell.length_a   1.000
_cell.length_b   1.000
_cell.length_c   1.000
_cell.angle_alpha   90.00
_cell.angle_beta   90.00
_cell.angle_gamma   90.00
#
_symmetry.space_group_name_H-M   'P 1'
#
loop_
_entity.id
_entity.type
_entity.pdbx_description
1 polymer ?
#
loop_
_entity_poly.entity_id
_entity_poly.type
_entity_poly.pdbx_seq_one_letter_code
_entity_poly.pdbx_strand_id
1 'polypeptide(L)'
;MRETSFIEQNKEKWREFEQIMDIPRKDPDKLNDLFVQITDDLSYSRTFYPNRSVRVYLNGLAQRIFFSIYKNRRSRANRLFTFWADELPQLIYEARGEFRMAFLIFLLACLIGGVSSAMDEQFANVILGDAYVDMTLENIESGDPMAVYKQKGAFGMSLGIAMNNLFVAFLTFVMGAFFTLGSIAILIRNGIMLGAFQWFFIERGLFWDSFLTIWIHGTLEISAIIIAGAAGLTLGKGLVFPGTYS
;
A
#
# COMPACT_ATOMS: atom_id res chain seq x y z
N MET A 1 -26.72 -48.45 -15.49
CA MET A 1 -25.63 -49.41 -15.20
C MET A 1 -25.94 -50.12 -13.88
N ARG A 2 -25.54 -51.38 -13.67
CA ARG A 2 -25.62 -52.02 -12.35
C ARG A 2 -24.47 -51.51 -11.47
N GLU A 3 -24.69 -51.38 -10.17
CA GLU A 3 -23.70 -50.88 -9.20
C GLU A 3 -22.37 -51.64 -9.28
N THR A 4 -22.42 -52.96 -9.40
CA THR A 4 -21.21 -53.80 -9.53
C THR A 4 -20.40 -53.47 -10.77
N SER A 5 -21.06 -53.23 -11.91
CA SER A 5 -20.38 -52.82 -13.15
C SER A 5 -19.79 -51.40 -13.04
N PHE A 6 -20.46 -50.50 -12.31
CA PHE A 6 -19.95 -49.16 -12.04
C PHE A 6 -18.69 -49.17 -11.17
N ILE A 7 -18.68 -50.01 -10.12
CA ILE A 7 -17.50 -50.22 -9.26
C ILE A 7 -16.36 -50.80 -10.09
N GLU A 8 -16.63 -51.83 -10.90
CA GLU A 8 -15.57 -52.52 -11.64
C GLU A 8 -14.90 -51.65 -12.71
N GLN A 9 -15.62 -50.67 -13.25
CA GLN A 9 -15.06 -49.70 -14.20
C GLN A 9 -14.19 -48.63 -13.54
N ASN A 10 -14.48 -48.25 -12.29
CA ASN A 10 -13.84 -47.09 -11.66
C ASN A 10 -12.92 -47.44 -10.47
N LYS A 11 -12.93 -48.68 -9.97
CA LYS A 11 -12.12 -49.12 -8.81
C LYS A 11 -10.61 -48.87 -8.98
N GLU A 12 -10.07 -49.06 -10.18
CA GLU A 12 -8.64 -48.86 -10.43
C GLU A 12 -8.26 -47.38 -10.32
N LYS A 13 -9.13 -46.48 -10.78
CA LYS A 13 -8.96 -45.03 -10.63
C LYS A 13 -9.03 -44.60 -9.17
N TRP A 14 -9.99 -45.14 -8.42
CA TRP A 14 -10.13 -44.83 -6.99
C TRP A 14 -8.91 -45.32 -6.19
N ARG A 15 -8.33 -46.46 -6.59
CA ARG A 15 -7.12 -47.02 -6.00
C ARG A 15 -5.87 -46.20 -6.33
N GLU A 16 -5.70 -45.79 -7.59
CA GLU A 16 -4.63 -44.87 -8.00
C GLU A 16 -4.70 -43.57 -7.19
N PHE A 17 -5.91 -43.07 -6.99
CA PHE A 17 -6.14 -41.88 -6.19
C PHE A 17 -5.72 -42.04 -4.72
N GLU A 18 -6.09 -43.15 -4.08
CA GLU A 18 -5.66 -43.45 -2.71
C GLU A 18 -4.13 -43.50 -2.59
N GLN A 19 -3.45 -44.09 -3.58
CA GLN A 19 -1.99 -44.15 -3.62
C GLN A 19 -1.36 -42.76 -3.71
N ILE A 20 -1.87 -41.89 -4.60
CA ILE A 20 -1.36 -40.52 -4.76
C ILE A 20 -1.56 -39.69 -3.49
N MET A 21 -2.62 -39.97 -2.73
CA MET A 21 -2.90 -39.27 -1.48
C MET A 21 -1.90 -39.57 -0.36
N ASP A 22 -1.28 -40.74 -0.38
CA ASP A 22 -0.27 -41.18 0.60
C ASP A 22 1.16 -40.70 0.24
N ILE A 23 1.37 -40.17 -0.97
CA ILE A 23 2.67 -39.64 -1.39
C ILE A 23 2.88 -38.22 -0.81
N PRO A 24 4.06 -37.93 -0.21
CA PRO A 24 4.34 -36.63 0.41
C PRO A 24 4.50 -35.47 -0.58
N ARG A 25 4.88 -35.74 -1.84
CA ARG A 25 5.00 -34.76 -2.93
C ARG A 25 3.94 -35.06 -3.99
N LYS A 26 2.87 -34.27 -3.99
CA LYS A 26 1.71 -34.46 -4.86
C LYS A 26 1.85 -33.54 -6.07
N ASP A 27 1.63 -34.09 -7.26
CA ASP A 27 1.49 -33.33 -8.49
C ASP A 27 0.13 -32.60 -8.46
N PRO A 28 0.11 -31.24 -8.46
CA PRO A 28 -1.12 -30.48 -8.34
C PRO A 28 -2.11 -30.72 -9.48
N ASP A 29 -1.62 -30.94 -10.70
CA ASP A 29 -2.46 -31.07 -11.90
C ASP A 29 -3.17 -32.43 -11.89
N LYS A 30 -2.42 -33.51 -11.64
CA LYS A 30 -2.99 -34.85 -11.44
C LYS A 30 -3.99 -34.91 -10.30
N LEU A 31 -3.74 -34.19 -9.21
CA LEU A 31 -4.63 -34.18 -8.06
C LEU A 31 -5.95 -33.45 -8.34
N ASN A 32 -5.92 -32.42 -9.21
CA ASN A 32 -7.12 -31.75 -9.70
C ASN A 32 -7.93 -32.63 -10.65
N ASP A 33 -7.27 -33.27 -11.62
CA ASP A 33 -7.94 -34.18 -12.57
C ASP A 33 -8.68 -35.32 -11.86
N LEU A 34 -8.03 -35.93 -10.86
CA LEU A 34 -8.66 -37.00 -10.06
C LEU A 34 -9.78 -36.48 -9.15
N PHE A 35 -9.68 -35.23 -8.67
CA PHE A 35 -10.75 -34.60 -7.88
C PHE A 35 -12.03 -34.42 -8.70
N VAL A 36 -11.89 -33.92 -9.93
CA VAL A 36 -13.01 -33.77 -10.86
C VAL A 36 -13.67 -35.14 -11.09
N GLN A 37 -12.88 -36.16 -11.42
CA GLN A 37 -13.38 -37.52 -11.66
C GLN A 37 -14.11 -38.12 -10.46
N ILE A 38 -13.57 -37.99 -9.24
CA ILE A 38 -14.21 -38.52 -8.02
C ILE A 38 -15.50 -37.77 -7.70
N THR A 39 -15.55 -36.47 -7.98
CA THR A 39 -16.74 -35.64 -7.75
C THR A 39 -17.86 -35.99 -8.75
N ASP A 40 -17.49 -36.31 -9.99
CA ASP A 40 -18.42 -36.82 -11.01
C ASP A 40 -18.96 -38.20 -10.63
N ASP A 41 -18.09 -39.13 -10.22
CA ASP A 41 -18.49 -40.46 -9.74
C ASP A 41 -19.38 -40.39 -8.50
N LEU A 42 -19.09 -39.47 -7.58
CA LEU A 42 -19.91 -39.21 -6.39
C LEU A 42 -21.29 -38.67 -6.79
N SER A 43 -21.35 -37.77 -7.76
CA SER A 43 -22.60 -37.20 -8.26
C SER A 43 -23.46 -38.26 -8.95
N TYR A 44 -22.84 -39.13 -9.75
CA TYR A 44 -23.51 -40.29 -10.35
C TYR A 44 -24.04 -41.25 -9.28
N SER A 45 -23.20 -41.59 -8.30
CA SER A 45 -23.55 -42.46 -7.18
C SER A 45 -24.72 -41.90 -6.34
N ARG A 46 -24.78 -40.59 -6.10
CA ARG A 46 -25.87 -39.95 -5.36
C ARG A 46 -27.22 -40.08 -6.07
N THR A 47 -27.21 -39.98 -7.40
CA THR A 47 -28.42 -40.04 -8.22
C THR A 47 -28.92 -41.48 -8.40
N PHE A 48 -28.04 -42.42 -8.73
CA PHE A 48 -28.44 -43.78 -9.11
C PHE A 48 -28.36 -44.80 -7.97
N TYR A 49 -27.56 -44.54 -6.93
CA TYR A 49 -27.31 -45.46 -5.80
C TYR A 49 -27.41 -44.78 -4.42
N PRO A 50 -28.52 -44.10 -4.09
CA PRO A 50 -28.62 -43.22 -2.92
C PRO A 50 -28.43 -43.93 -1.56
N ASN A 51 -28.78 -45.22 -1.45
CA ASN A 51 -28.74 -45.98 -0.20
C ASN A 51 -27.59 -47.00 -0.15
N ARG A 52 -26.51 -46.79 -0.91
CA ARG A 52 -25.41 -47.74 -1.04
C ARG A 52 -24.09 -47.25 -0.43
N SER A 53 -23.21 -48.20 -0.09
CA SER A 53 -21.91 -47.94 0.53
C SER A 53 -20.94 -47.22 -0.40
N VAL A 54 -21.04 -47.41 -1.72
CA VAL A 54 -20.19 -46.73 -2.71
C VAL A 54 -20.31 -45.21 -2.61
N ARG A 55 -21.51 -44.69 -2.30
CA ARG A 55 -21.75 -43.27 -2.06
C ARG A 55 -20.96 -42.76 -0.87
N VAL A 56 -20.95 -43.52 0.22
CA VAL A 56 -20.25 -43.17 1.47
C VAL A 56 -18.75 -43.19 1.24
N TYR A 57 -18.25 -44.20 0.53
CA TYR A 57 -16.85 -44.33 0.15
C TYR A 57 -16.37 -43.14 -0.70
N LEU A 58 -17.06 -42.83 -1.81
CA LEU A 58 -16.73 -41.71 -2.68
C LEU A 58 -16.82 -40.36 -1.98
N ASN A 59 -17.80 -40.19 -1.08
CA ASN A 59 -17.92 -38.98 -0.28
C ASN A 59 -16.73 -38.79 0.67
N GLY A 60 -16.26 -39.87 1.31
CA GLY A 60 -15.05 -39.82 2.15
C GLY A 60 -13.79 -39.49 1.34
N LEU A 61 -13.68 -40.03 0.13
CA LEU A 61 -12.58 -39.78 -0.79
C LEU A 61 -12.54 -38.30 -1.22
N ALA A 62 -13.68 -37.75 -1.65
CA ALA A 62 -13.84 -36.35 -2.02
C ALA A 62 -13.53 -35.40 -0.85
N GLN A 63 -13.97 -35.73 0.37
CA GLN A 63 -13.67 -34.93 1.56
C GLN A 63 -12.17 -34.89 1.87
N ARG A 64 -11.45 -36.02 1.76
CA ARG A 64 -9.99 -36.04 1.96
C ARG A 64 -9.27 -35.13 0.97
N ILE A 65 -9.73 -35.06 -0.29
CA ILE A 65 -9.19 -34.13 -1.30
C ILE A 65 -9.48 -32.69 -0.92
N PHE A 66 -10.74 -32.40 -0.62
CA PHE A 66 -11.17 -31.06 -0.24
C PHE A 66 -10.30 -30.55 0.92
N PHE A 67 -10.10 -31.37 1.95
CA PHE A 67 -9.17 -31.02 3.02
C PHE A 67 -7.71 -30.97 2.56
N SER A 68 -7.21 -31.82 1.67
CA SER A 68 -5.81 -31.73 1.21
C SER A 68 -5.52 -30.49 0.36
N ILE A 69 -6.47 -30.04 -0.47
CA ILE A 69 -6.34 -28.85 -1.33
C ILE A 69 -6.58 -27.58 -0.50
N TYR A 70 -7.61 -27.59 0.34
CA TYR A 70 -8.05 -26.41 1.10
C TYR A 70 -7.54 -26.34 2.53
N LYS A 71 -6.74 -27.30 3.03
CA LYS A 71 -6.04 -27.15 4.31
C LYS A 71 -5.05 -26.01 4.16
N ASN A 72 -5.53 -24.86 4.63
CA ASN A 72 -4.87 -23.58 4.81
C ASN A 72 -3.35 -23.71 4.69
N ARG A 73 -2.80 -23.12 3.61
CA ARG A 73 -1.36 -22.80 3.57
C ARG A 73 -1.08 -22.07 4.88
N ARG A 74 -0.42 -22.73 5.83
CA ARG A 74 0.08 -22.05 7.03
C ARG A 74 0.91 -20.89 6.51
N SER A 75 0.39 -19.68 6.63
CA SER A 75 1.15 -18.45 6.41
C SER A 75 2.25 -18.50 7.46
N ARG A 76 3.41 -19.04 7.06
CA ARG A 76 4.57 -19.15 7.93
C ARG A 76 4.93 -17.74 8.39
N ALA A 77 5.53 -17.62 9.56
CA ALA A 77 6.13 -16.37 10.01
C ALA A 77 7.02 -15.69 8.93
N ASN A 78 7.51 -16.46 7.95
CA ASN A 78 8.16 -15.95 6.74
C ASN A 78 7.34 -14.95 5.90
N ARG A 79 6.01 -14.90 5.97
CA ARG A 79 5.23 -13.96 5.14
C ARG A 79 5.55 -12.50 5.48
N LEU A 80 5.78 -12.18 6.75
CA LEU A 80 6.16 -10.84 7.14
C LEU A 80 7.55 -10.49 6.59
N PHE A 81 8.49 -11.44 6.65
CA PHE A 81 9.83 -11.26 6.11
C PHE A 81 9.82 -11.12 4.58
N THR A 82 9.10 -12.00 3.87
CA THR A 82 8.93 -11.94 2.41
C THR A 82 8.27 -10.63 1.98
N PHE A 83 7.30 -10.12 2.74
CA PHE A 83 6.70 -8.82 2.45
C PHE A 83 7.74 -7.69 2.50
N TRP A 84 8.54 -7.62 3.57
CA TRP A 84 9.52 -6.54 3.75
C TRP A 84 10.79 -6.70 2.89
N ALA A 85 11.24 -7.93 2.63
CA ALA A 85 12.48 -8.22 1.93
C ALA A 85 12.32 -8.34 0.41
N ASP A 86 11.17 -8.85 -0.06
CA ASP A 86 10.95 -9.16 -1.47
C ASP A 86 9.82 -8.28 -2.06
N GLU A 87 8.62 -8.33 -1.50
CA GLU A 87 7.43 -7.70 -2.11
C GLU A 87 7.48 -6.17 -2.07
N LEU A 88 7.82 -5.56 -0.93
CA LEU A 88 7.85 -4.11 -0.78
C LEU A 88 8.97 -3.45 -1.62
N PRO A 89 10.21 -3.94 -1.63
CA PRO A 89 11.24 -3.42 -2.53
C PRO A 89 10.85 -3.57 -4.01
N GLN A 90 10.21 -4.69 -4.38
CA GLN A 90 9.72 -4.88 -5.74
C GLN A 90 8.62 -3.88 -6.11
N LEU A 91 7.65 -3.64 -5.22
CA LEU A 91 6.59 -2.65 -5.41
C LEU A 91 7.17 -1.23 -5.57
N ILE A 92 8.17 -0.86 -4.77
CA ILE A 92 8.86 0.43 -4.90
C ILE A 92 9.56 0.53 -6.24
N TYR A 93 10.22 -0.55 -6.68
CA TYR A 93 10.88 -0.58 -7.98
C TYR A 93 9.87 -0.45 -9.13
N GLU A 94 8.73 -1.13 -9.08
CA GLU A 94 7.67 -1.02 -10.08
C GLU A 94 7.05 0.38 -10.12
N ALA A 95 6.84 1.01 -8.95
CA ALA A 95 6.30 2.36 -8.80
C ALA A 95 7.34 3.50 -8.95
N ARG A 96 8.57 3.20 -9.38
CA ARG A 96 9.66 4.19 -9.48
C ARG A 96 9.36 5.38 -10.38
N GLY A 97 8.44 5.22 -11.34
CA GLY A 97 8.00 6.33 -12.20
C GLY A 97 7.21 7.36 -11.40
N GLU A 98 6.27 6.88 -10.61
CA GLU A 98 5.36 7.62 -9.76
C GLU A 98 6.11 8.28 -8.61
N PHE A 99 7.09 7.59 -8.02
CA PHE A 99 8.01 8.18 -7.05
C PHE A 99 8.79 9.37 -7.63
N ARG A 100 9.38 9.21 -8.83
CA ARG A 100 10.10 10.31 -9.49
C ARG A 100 9.18 11.48 -9.81
N MET A 101 7.96 11.22 -10.29
CA MET A 101 6.98 12.27 -10.57
C MET A 101 6.57 13.01 -9.29
N ALA A 102 6.21 12.29 -8.22
CA ALA A 102 5.82 12.90 -6.96
C ALA A 102 6.96 13.77 -6.38
N PHE A 103 8.19 13.26 -6.41
CA PHE A 103 9.37 14.01 -5.99
C PHE A 103 9.60 15.27 -6.82
N LEU A 104 9.54 15.18 -8.16
CA LEU A 104 9.75 16.32 -9.05
C LEU A 104 8.66 17.39 -8.89
N ILE A 105 7.40 16.97 -8.77
CA ILE A 105 6.27 17.89 -8.54
C ILE A 105 6.48 18.63 -7.22
N PHE A 106 6.81 17.90 -6.16
CA PHE A 106 7.05 18.49 -4.85
C PHE A 106 8.25 19.44 -4.86
N LEU A 107 9.36 19.05 -5.49
CA LEU A 107 10.56 19.88 -5.63
C LEU A 107 10.27 21.16 -6.42
N LEU A 108 9.58 21.04 -7.56
CA LEU A 108 9.19 22.19 -8.37
C LEU A 108 8.26 23.13 -7.60
N ALA A 109 7.31 22.59 -6.84
CA ALA A 109 6.44 23.37 -5.98
C ALA A 109 7.22 24.11 -4.88
N CYS A 110 8.26 23.49 -4.28
CA CYS A 110 9.16 24.18 -3.34
C CYS A 110 9.89 25.34 -4.02
N LEU A 111 10.40 25.14 -5.24
CA LEU A 111 11.05 26.20 -6.00
C LEU A 111 10.07 27.33 -6.33
N ILE A 112 8.85 27.01 -6.76
CA ILE A 112 7.80 28.00 -7.01
C ILE A 112 7.50 28.78 -5.73
N GLY A 113 7.36 28.10 -4.58
CA GLY A 113 7.12 28.77 -3.30
C GLY A 113 8.25 29.73 -2.92
N GLY A 114 9.50 29.29 -3.04
CA GLY A 114 10.65 30.13 -2.71
C GLY A 114 10.86 31.29 -3.68
N VAL A 115 10.73 31.07 -4.98
CA VAL A 115 10.85 32.14 -5.99
C VAL A 115 9.71 33.14 -5.85
N SER A 116 8.47 32.70 -5.61
CA SER A 116 7.35 33.61 -5.39
C SER A 116 7.56 34.46 -4.13
N SER A 117 8.07 33.88 -3.04
CA SER A 117 8.47 34.65 -1.85
C SER A 117 9.60 35.65 -2.13
N ALA A 118 10.53 35.32 -3.03
CA ALA A 118 11.60 36.24 -3.43
C ALA A 118 11.12 37.43 -4.26
N MET A 119 10.01 37.24 -4.98
CA MET A 119 9.44 38.27 -5.85
C MET A 119 8.46 39.19 -5.10
N ASP A 120 7.79 38.67 -4.07
CA ASP A 120 6.79 39.38 -3.30
C ASP A 120 6.88 38.99 -1.81
N GLU A 121 7.28 39.95 -0.98
CA GLU A 121 7.37 39.77 0.48
C GLU A 121 6.01 39.37 1.10
N GLN A 122 4.89 39.80 0.51
CA GLN A 122 3.54 39.46 1.00
C GLN A 122 3.15 38.01 0.65
N PHE A 123 3.87 37.33 -0.25
CA PHE A 123 3.55 35.95 -0.61
C PHE A 123 3.67 35.00 0.58
N ALA A 124 4.65 35.25 1.48
CA ALA A 124 4.79 34.48 2.71
C ALA A 124 3.54 34.59 3.59
N ASN A 125 2.96 35.78 3.73
CA ASN A 125 1.72 36.03 4.47
C ASN A 125 0.52 35.30 3.87
N VAL A 126 0.39 35.27 2.54
CA VAL A 126 -0.71 34.56 1.87
C VAL A 126 -0.63 33.04 2.08
N ILE A 127 0.58 32.48 2.06
CA ILE A 127 0.78 31.03 2.12
C ILE A 127 0.85 30.50 3.56
N LEU A 128 1.56 31.20 4.46
CA LEU A 128 1.77 30.80 5.84
C LEU A 128 0.71 31.37 6.79
N GLY A 129 0.06 32.48 6.39
CA GLY A 129 -0.90 33.23 7.19
C GLY A 129 -0.25 34.33 8.02
N ASP A 130 -0.91 35.47 8.13
CA ASP A 130 -0.43 36.65 8.88
C ASP A 130 -0.04 36.31 10.31
N ALA A 131 -0.90 35.57 11.02
CA ALA A 131 -0.64 35.16 12.41
C ALA A 131 0.65 34.32 12.57
N TYR A 132 0.99 33.50 11.58
CA TYR A 132 2.22 32.71 11.62
C TYR A 132 3.44 33.60 11.36
N VAL A 133 3.35 34.49 10.37
CA VAL A 133 4.40 35.44 10.03
C VAL A 133 4.70 36.37 11.20
N ASP A 134 3.67 37.00 11.76
CA ASP A 134 3.80 37.96 12.88
C ASP A 134 4.44 37.30 14.11
N MET A 135 3.93 36.14 14.52
CA MET A 135 4.52 35.35 15.61
C MET A 135 5.98 35.00 15.32
N THR A 136 6.32 34.68 14.08
CA THR A 136 7.70 34.34 13.70
C THR A 136 8.60 35.57 13.76
N LEU A 137 8.11 36.74 13.36
CA LEU A 137 8.84 38.00 13.49
C LEU A 137 9.09 38.35 14.96
N GLU A 138 8.09 38.23 15.83
CA GLU A 138 8.24 38.40 17.28
C GLU A 138 9.28 37.44 17.89
N ASN A 139 9.29 36.19 17.44
CA ASN A 139 10.29 35.19 17.83
C ASN A 139 11.71 35.55 17.38
N ILE A 140 11.84 36.11 16.17
CA ILE A 140 13.13 36.61 15.66
C ILE A 140 13.61 37.81 16.47
N GLU A 141 12.72 38.76 16.79
CA GLU A 141 13.05 39.94 17.60
C GLU A 141 13.45 39.58 19.04
N SER A 142 12.83 38.55 19.62
CA SER A 142 13.18 38.02 20.94
C SER A 142 14.44 37.14 20.97
N GLY A 143 15.08 36.92 19.82
CA GLY A 143 16.34 36.19 19.69
C GLY A 143 16.20 34.66 19.62
N ASP A 144 14.98 34.12 19.49
CA ASP A 144 14.74 32.69 19.25
C ASP A 144 13.81 32.46 18.05
N PRO A 145 14.31 32.59 16.81
CA PRO A 145 13.53 32.46 15.58
C PRO A 145 12.72 31.16 15.45
N MET A 146 13.13 30.10 16.15
CA MET A 146 12.54 28.76 16.08
C MET A 146 11.75 28.41 17.34
N ALA A 147 11.42 29.39 18.19
CA ALA A 147 10.69 29.18 19.44
C ALA A 147 9.37 28.41 19.26
N VAL A 148 8.68 28.59 18.12
CA VAL A 148 7.45 27.85 17.77
C VAL A 148 7.65 26.33 17.76
N TYR A 149 8.86 25.86 17.45
CA TYR A 149 9.24 24.45 17.43
C TYR A 149 9.83 23.96 18.76
N LYS A 150 10.16 24.87 19.70
CA LYS A 150 10.83 24.55 20.99
C LYS A 150 9.89 24.57 22.21
N GLN A 151 8.81 25.36 22.19
CA GLN A 151 8.12 25.76 23.43
C GLN A 151 7.01 24.82 23.97
N LYS A 152 6.65 23.70 23.32
CA LYS A 152 5.51 22.86 23.77
C LYS A 152 5.93 21.42 24.06
N GLY A 153 5.39 20.84 25.14
CA GLY A 153 5.78 19.52 25.67
C GLY A 153 5.98 18.46 24.60
N ALA A 154 7.22 17.96 24.51
CA ALA A 154 7.75 17.20 23.36
C ALA A 154 6.89 15.99 22.94
N PHE A 155 6.22 15.32 23.88
CA PHE A 155 5.43 14.12 23.58
C PHE A 155 4.04 14.42 22.99
N GLY A 156 3.33 15.43 23.50
CA GLY A 156 1.99 15.78 23.00
C GLY A 156 2.05 16.45 21.62
N MET A 157 3.06 17.28 21.39
CA MET A 157 3.28 17.96 20.12
C MET A 157 3.71 16.99 19.02
N SER A 158 4.67 16.09 19.30
CA SER A 158 5.12 15.09 18.33
C SER A 158 4.00 14.14 17.89
N LEU A 159 3.12 13.72 18.81
CA LEU A 159 1.95 12.91 18.48
C LEU A 159 0.93 13.67 17.63
N GLY A 160 0.65 14.94 17.97
CA GLY A 160 -0.25 15.79 17.19
C GLY A 160 0.26 16.04 15.76
N ILE A 161 1.55 16.34 15.63
CA ILE A 161 2.23 16.49 14.33
C ILE A 161 2.18 15.18 13.55
N ALA A 162 2.50 14.06 14.18
CA ALA A 162 2.44 12.74 13.54
C ALA A 162 1.03 12.41 13.04
N MET A 163 -0.01 12.68 13.83
CA MET A 163 -1.40 12.48 13.42
C MET A 163 -1.80 13.39 12.25
N ASN A 164 -1.37 14.65 12.27
CA ASN A 164 -1.63 15.57 11.17
C ASN A 164 -0.94 15.09 9.88
N ASN A 165 0.33 14.68 9.96
CA ASN A 165 1.06 14.17 8.81
C ASN A 165 0.47 12.86 8.29
N LEU A 166 0.03 11.97 9.19
CA LEU A 166 -0.68 10.74 8.80
C LEU A 166 -1.98 11.06 8.07
N PHE A 167 -2.74 12.06 8.56
CA PHE A 167 -3.97 12.49 7.91
C PHE A 167 -3.69 13.10 6.53
N VAL A 168 -2.70 13.98 6.41
CA VAL A 168 -2.29 14.58 5.13
C VAL A 168 -1.79 13.50 4.17
N ALA A 169 -0.98 12.55 4.63
CA ALA A 169 -0.51 11.43 3.82
C ALA A 169 -1.68 10.55 3.35
N PHE A 170 -2.59 10.18 4.25
CA PHE A 170 -3.78 9.41 3.93
C PHE A 170 -4.65 10.14 2.89
N LEU A 171 -4.91 11.43 3.10
CA LEU A 171 -5.67 12.25 2.17
C LEU A 171 -4.96 12.35 0.82
N THR A 172 -3.64 12.56 0.81
CA THR A 172 -2.83 12.60 -0.41
C THR A 172 -2.97 11.31 -1.21
N PHE A 173 -2.92 10.15 -0.55
CA PHE A 173 -3.11 8.85 -1.18
C PHE A 173 -4.53 8.69 -1.75
N VAL A 174 -5.57 8.89 -0.92
CA VAL A 174 -6.98 8.68 -1.32
C VAL A 174 -7.40 9.62 -2.44
N MET A 175 -6.95 10.88 -2.39
CA MET A 175 -7.23 11.87 -3.41
C MET A 175 -6.62 11.53 -4.78
N GLY A 176 -5.70 10.56 -4.83
CA GLY A 176 -5.17 9.99 -6.07
C GLY A 176 -6.22 9.26 -6.90
N ALA A 177 -7.27 8.72 -6.26
CA ALA A 177 -8.39 8.10 -6.95
C ALA A 177 -9.13 9.06 -7.90
N PHE A 178 -9.03 10.37 -7.68
CA PHE A 178 -9.58 11.39 -8.59
C PHE A 178 -8.59 11.69 -9.72
N PHE A 179 -8.29 10.68 -10.53
CA PHE A 179 -7.43 10.77 -11.72
C PHE A 179 -6.07 11.41 -11.41
N THR A 180 -5.46 11.09 -10.28
CA THR A 180 -4.16 11.62 -9.78
C THR A 180 -4.14 13.12 -9.41
N LEU A 181 -5.09 13.93 -9.90
CA LEU A 181 -5.11 15.39 -9.72
C LEU A 181 -5.16 15.80 -8.25
N GLY A 182 -5.90 15.06 -7.43
CA GLY A 182 -6.03 15.36 -6.01
C GLY A 182 -4.71 15.19 -5.24
N SER A 183 -3.95 14.13 -5.51
CA SER A 183 -2.60 13.94 -4.92
C SER A 183 -1.64 15.04 -5.38
N ILE A 184 -1.68 15.39 -6.68
CA ILE A 184 -0.82 16.45 -7.25
C ILE A 184 -1.10 17.79 -6.58
N ALA A 185 -2.37 18.17 -6.40
CA ALA A 185 -2.74 19.42 -5.76
C ALA A 185 -2.22 19.50 -4.31
N ILE A 186 -2.29 18.40 -3.56
CA ILE A 186 -1.78 18.35 -2.19
C ILE A 186 -0.25 18.43 -2.15
N LEU A 187 0.45 17.74 -3.06
CA LEU A 187 1.91 17.85 -3.18
C LEU A 187 2.35 19.28 -3.51
N ILE A 188 1.66 19.94 -4.45
CA ILE A 188 1.95 21.32 -4.84
C ILE A 188 1.73 22.26 -3.65
N ARG A 189 0.59 22.16 -2.96
CA ARG A 189 0.28 23.03 -1.82
C ARG A 189 1.33 22.92 -0.72
N ASN A 190 1.72 21.70 -0.34
CA ASN A 190 2.71 21.48 0.71
C ASN A 190 4.13 21.87 0.26
N GLY A 191 4.47 21.64 -1.02
CA GLY A 191 5.75 22.08 -1.57
C GLY A 191 5.87 23.61 -1.58
N ILE A 192 4.86 24.33 -2.07
CA ILE A 192 4.84 25.80 -2.06
C ILE A 192 4.99 26.34 -0.64
N MET A 193 4.28 25.75 0.32
CA MET A 193 4.37 26.13 1.73
C MET A 193 5.80 25.96 2.28
N LEU A 194 6.44 24.82 2.01
CA LEU A 194 7.83 24.57 2.43
C LEU A 194 8.81 25.56 1.77
N GLY A 195 8.63 25.84 0.48
CA GLY A 195 9.46 26.80 -0.26
C GLY A 195 9.35 28.22 0.28
N ALA A 196 8.12 28.69 0.50
CA ALA A 196 7.84 30.01 1.06
C ALA A 196 8.40 30.15 2.48
N PHE A 197 8.19 29.12 3.32
CA PHE A 197 8.77 29.06 4.65
C PHE A 197 10.30 29.16 4.61
N GLN A 198 10.96 28.34 3.80
CA GLN A 198 12.42 28.33 3.75
C GLN A 198 12.98 29.67 3.26
N TRP A 199 12.34 30.29 2.27
CA TRP A 199 12.76 31.59 1.74
C TRP A 199 12.58 32.73 2.75
N PHE A 200 11.47 32.73 3.49
CA PHE A 200 11.19 33.71 4.54
C PHE A 200 12.35 33.86 5.56
N PHE A 201 12.99 32.75 5.93
CA PHE A 201 14.16 32.76 6.81
C PHE A 201 15.48 33.05 6.09
N ILE A 202 15.60 32.70 4.79
CA ILE A 202 16.78 33.04 3.98
C ILE A 202 16.95 34.56 3.90
N GLU A 203 15.88 35.30 3.61
CA GLU A 203 15.91 36.77 3.52
C GLU A 203 16.34 37.45 4.82
N ARG A 204 16.15 36.77 5.96
CA ARG A 204 16.47 37.27 7.30
C ARG A 204 17.82 36.78 7.80
N GLY A 205 18.60 36.10 6.97
CA GLY A 205 19.92 35.58 7.33
C GLY A 205 19.91 34.34 8.22
N LEU A 206 18.76 33.66 8.36
CA LEU A 206 18.50 32.56 9.29
C LEU A 206 18.36 31.20 8.57
N PHE A 207 19.07 31.03 7.45
CA PHE A 207 18.98 29.81 6.63
C PHE A 207 19.34 28.56 7.44
N TRP A 208 20.47 28.56 8.15
CA TRP A 208 20.93 27.36 8.85
C TRP A 208 20.02 26.98 10.03
N ASP A 209 19.51 27.97 10.77
CA ASP A 209 18.60 27.74 11.88
C ASP A 209 17.29 27.11 11.41
N SER A 210 16.70 27.67 10.36
CA SER A 210 15.47 27.15 9.76
C SER A 210 15.68 25.78 9.12
N PHE A 211 16.74 25.62 8.32
CA PHE A 211 17.04 24.36 7.63
C PHE A 211 17.23 23.22 8.62
N LEU A 212 18.09 23.38 9.64
CA LEU A 212 18.34 22.32 10.63
C LEU A 212 17.08 21.97 11.41
N THR A 213 16.28 22.98 11.79
CA THR A 213 15.03 22.76 12.52
C THR A 213 14.02 22.00 11.69
N ILE A 214 13.88 22.33 10.40
CA ILE A 214 13.02 21.58 9.47
C ILE A 214 13.49 20.15 9.39
N TRP A 215 14.77 19.87 9.09
CA TRP A 215 15.20 18.50 8.79
C TRP A 215 15.17 17.56 10.01
N ILE A 216 15.20 18.08 11.24
CA ILE A 216 15.00 17.25 12.45
C ILE A 216 13.63 16.55 12.43
N HIS A 217 12.59 17.22 11.93
CA HIS A 217 11.23 16.67 11.89
C HIS A 217 10.80 16.31 10.47
N GLY A 218 10.98 17.24 9.55
CA GLY A 218 10.62 17.21 8.14
C GLY A 218 11.23 16.07 7.34
N THR A 219 12.32 15.42 7.77
CA THR A 219 12.83 14.22 7.07
C THR A 219 11.75 13.14 6.95
N LEU A 220 11.03 12.87 8.05
CA LEU A 220 9.96 11.88 8.06
C LEU A 220 8.69 12.41 7.38
N GLU A 221 8.39 13.70 7.54
CA GLU A 221 7.15 14.29 7.02
C GLU A 221 7.18 14.46 5.49
N ILE A 222 8.28 15.00 4.97
CA ILE A 222 8.51 15.20 3.54
C ILE A 222 8.62 13.85 2.84
N SER A 223 9.32 12.88 3.43
CA SER A 223 9.36 11.53 2.84
C SER A 223 7.97 10.88 2.85
N ALA A 224 7.19 11.01 3.93
CA ALA A 224 5.84 10.43 4.02
C ALA A 224 4.88 11.03 2.99
N ILE A 225 4.87 12.36 2.81
CA ILE A 225 3.98 12.98 1.81
C ILE A 225 4.37 12.63 0.38
N ILE A 226 5.67 12.49 0.08
CA ILE A 226 6.15 12.07 -1.24
C ILE A 226 5.79 10.60 -1.50
N ILE A 227 5.96 9.72 -0.51
CA ILE A 227 5.56 8.31 -0.61
C ILE A 227 4.04 8.21 -0.82
N ALA A 228 3.25 8.95 -0.04
CA ALA A 228 1.80 8.98 -0.19
C ALA A 228 1.35 9.57 -1.53
N GLY A 229 2.05 10.59 -2.01
CA GLY A 229 1.90 11.16 -3.34
C GLY A 229 2.14 10.12 -4.42
N ALA A 230 3.27 9.42 -4.37
CA ALA A 230 3.59 8.35 -5.31
C ALA A 230 2.53 7.24 -5.30
N ALA A 231 2.09 6.80 -4.12
CA ALA A 231 1.02 5.82 -3.98
C ALA A 231 -0.31 6.31 -4.57
N GLY A 232 -0.67 7.58 -4.36
CA GLY A 232 -1.86 8.19 -4.95
C GLY A 232 -1.78 8.33 -6.47
N LEU A 233 -0.61 8.68 -7.01
CA LEU A 233 -0.35 8.69 -8.45
C LEU A 233 -0.51 7.27 -9.03
N THR A 234 0.05 6.25 -8.38
CA THR A 234 -0.10 4.84 -8.78
C THR A 234 -1.56 4.41 -8.78
N LEU A 235 -2.32 4.78 -7.74
CA LEU A 235 -3.76 4.48 -7.62
C LEU A 235 -4.57 5.10 -8.77
N GLY A 236 -4.35 6.38 -9.06
CA GLY A 236 -5.09 7.10 -10.10
C GLY A 236 -4.64 6.74 -11.53
N LYS A 237 -3.39 6.31 -11.71
CA LYS A 237 -2.83 5.97 -13.02
C LYS A 237 -3.64 4.88 -13.73
N GLY A 238 -4.11 3.87 -13.01
CA GLY A 238 -4.94 2.80 -13.58
C GLY A 238 -6.29 3.28 -14.12
N LEU A 239 -6.82 4.40 -13.62
CA LEU A 239 -8.06 5.02 -14.10
C LEU A 239 -7.81 5.92 -15.31
N VAL A 240 -6.67 6.61 -15.36
CA VAL A 240 -6.30 7.52 -16.45
C VAL A 240 -5.77 6.74 -17.66
N PHE A 241 -4.98 5.70 -17.40
CA PHE A 241 -4.33 4.86 -18.40
C PHE A 241 -4.69 3.40 -18.13
N PRO A 242 -5.89 2.93 -18.53
CA PRO A 242 -6.38 1.58 -18.23
C PRO A 242 -5.60 0.44 -18.91
N GLY A 243 -4.45 0.72 -19.52
CA GLY A 243 -3.72 -0.23 -20.35
C GLY A 243 -4.48 -0.58 -21.63
N THR A 244 -3.93 -1.51 -22.38
CA THR A 244 -4.59 -2.07 -23.58
C THR A 244 -5.14 -3.44 -23.19
N TYR A 245 -6.43 -3.68 -23.45
CA TYR A 245 -6.98 -5.03 -23.43
C TYR A 245 -6.42 -5.76 -24.67
N SER A 246 -5.32 -6.49 -24.50
CA SER A 246 -4.79 -7.42 -25.51
C SER A 246 -4.56 -8.78 -24.89
#